data_AF-A0A7Y8E677-F1
#
_entry.id   AF-A0A7Y8E677-F1
#
_cell.length_a   1.000
_cell.length_b   1.000
_cell.length_c   1.000
_cell.angle_alpha   90.00
_cell.angle_beta   90.00
_cell.angle_gamma   90.00
#
_symmetry.space_group_name_H-M   'P 1'
#
loop_
_entity.id
_entity.type
_entity.pdbx_description
1 polymer ?
#
loop_
_entity_poly.entity_id
_entity_poly.type
_entity_poly.pdbx_seq_one_letter_code
_entity_poly.pdbx_strand_id
1 'polypeptide(L)' 'MPVSETTPFLQRAIASECLFNGDWIPVSGSVIDVIEPATGEPLMRCAMANAADIAIACRSAALAQPA' A
#
# COMPACT_ATOMS: atom_id res chain seq x y z
N MET A 1 -24.14 3.69 16.23
CA MET A 1 -22.88 4.32 15.75
C MET A 1 -23.03 4.45 14.24
N PRO A 2 -23.12 5.65 13.63
CA PRO A 2 -23.11 5.72 12.18
C PRO A 2 -21.71 5.31 11.73
N VAL A 3 -21.63 4.28 10.89
CA VAL A 3 -20.40 3.93 10.17
C VAL A 3 -20.06 5.17 9.35
N SER A 4 -18.96 5.86 9.69
CA SER A 4 -18.45 6.94 8.85
C SER A 4 -18.31 6.39 7.44
N GLU A 5 -19.02 7.00 6.49
CA GLU A 5 -18.87 6.68 5.07
C GLU A 5 -17.39 6.74 4.72
N THR A 6 -16.81 5.58 4.46
CA THR A 6 -15.39 5.48 4.15
C THR A 6 -15.23 6.11 2.79
N THR A 7 -14.46 7.21 2.71
CA THR A 7 -14.26 7.94 1.46
C THR A 7 -13.83 6.96 0.36
N PRO A 8 -14.53 6.90 -0.80
CA PRO A 8 -14.29 5.88 -1.83
C PRO A 8 -12.83 5.79 -2.30
N PHE A 9 -12.11 6.91 -2.24
CA PHE A 9 -10.68 7.02 -2.52
C PHE A 9 -9.83 6.16 -1.56
N LEU A 10 -10.08 6.26 -0.26
CA LEU A 10 -9.35 5.50 0.76
C LEU A 10 -9.66 4.01 0.63
N GLN A 11 -10.91 3.67 0.32
CA GLN A 11 -11.34 2.27 0.21
C GLN A 11 -10.62 1.53 -0.92
N ARG A 12 -10.35 2.20 -2.05
CA ARG A 12 -9.55 1.62 -3.13
C ARG A 12 -8.09 1.42 -2.71
N ALA A 13 -7.47 2.43 -2.09
CA ALA A 13 -6.09 2.36 -1.61
C ALA A 13 -5.88 1.24 -0.56
N ILE A 14 -6.84 1.09 0.36
CA ILE A 14 -6.84 0.04 1.40
C ILE A 14 -7.00 -1.36 0.78
N ALA A 15 -7.75 -1.49 -0.31
CA ALA A 15 -8.06 -2.79 -0.93
C ALA A 15 -7.00 -3.30 -1.92
N SER A 16 -6.00 -2.49 -2.27
CA SER A 16 -5.24 -2.73 -3.51
C SER A 16 -4.16 -3.81 -3.40
N GLU A 17 -3.70 -4.19 -2.20
CA GLU A 17 -2.49 -5.05 -2.05
C GLU A 17 -1.32 -4.57 -2.94
N CYS A 18 -1.25 -3.24 -3.15
CA CYS A 18 -0.34 -2.59 -4.09
C CYS A 18 0.69 -1.72 -3.37
N LEU A 19 1.82 -1.51 -4.03
CA LEU A 19 2.77 -0.46 -3.71
C LEU A 19 2.42 0.80 -4.52
N PHE A 20 2.73 1.98 -3.99
CA PHE A 20 2.59 3.22 -4.75
C PHE A 20 3.94 3.71 -5.27
N ASN A 21 4.09 3.85 -6.58
CA ASN A 21 5.25 4.48 -7.24
C ASN A 21 4.79 5.20 -8.52
N GLY A 22 4.15 6.35 -8.35
CA GLY A 22 3.52 7.12 -9.44
C GLY A 22 2.14 6.58 -9.85
N ASP A 23 1.87 5.31 -9.60
CA ASP A 23 0.55 4.66 -9.63
C ASP A 23 0.52 3.51 -8.61
N TRP A 24 -0.66 2.92 -8.38
CA TRP A 24 -0.83 1.71 -7.59
C TRP A 24 -0.40 0.48 -8.40
N ILE A 25 0.71 -0.15 -8.00
CA ILE A 25 1.34 -1.27 -8.69
C ILE A 25 1.15 -2.53 -7.85
N PRO A 26 0.65 -3.63 -8.44
CA PRO A 26 0.56 -4.92 -7.74
C PRO A 26 1.93 -5.34 -7.21
N VAL A 27 1.99 -5.74 -5.95
CA VAL A 27 3.25 -6.24 -5.37
C VAL A 27 3.58 -7.61 -5.97
N SER A 28 4.82 -7.79 -6.41
CA SER A 28 5.32 -9.11 -6.83
C SER A 28 5.78 -9.97 -5.65
N GLY A 29 6.06 -9.32 -4.51
CA GLY A 29 6.46 -9.92 -3.26
C GLY A 29 5.27 -10.26 -2.35
N SER A 30 5.51 -10.15 -1.04
CA SER A 30 4.57 -10.60 -0.02
C SER A 30 3.50 -9.56 0.27
N VAL A 31 2.32 -10.05 0.68
CA VAL A 31 1.27 -9.24 1.30
C VAL A 31 1.14 -9.71 2.75
N ILE A 32 1.10 -8.77 3.71
CA ILE A 32 0.99 -9.04 5.15
C ILE A 32 -0.34 -8.56 5.71
N ASP A 33 -0.83 -9.24 6.75
CA ASP A 33 -2.04 -8.83 7.46
C ASP A 33 -1.73 -7.71 8.45
N VAL A 34 -2.55 -6.68 8.45
CA VAL A 34 -2.61 -5.65 9.50
C VAL A 34 -3.65 -6.10 10.50
N ILE A 35 -3.22 -6.39 11.73
CA ILE A 35 -4.07 -7.01 12.76
C ILE A 35 -4.66 -5.93 13.67
N GLU A 36 -5.95 -6.07 13.98
CA GLU A 36 -6.65 -5.26 14.96
C GLU A 36 -6.17 -5.62 16.38
N PRO A 37 -5.66 -4.66 17.18
CA PRO A 37 -5.02 -4.98 18.45
C PRO A 37 -5.98 -5.43 19.57
N ALA A 38 -7.26 -5.03 19.56
CA ALA A 38 -8.21 -5.37 20.63
C ALA A 38 -8.83 -6.78 20.49
N THR A 39 -8.89 -7.31 19.27
CA THR A 39 -9.60 -8.54 18.87
C THR A 39 -8.67 -9.58 18.29
N GLY A 40 -7.53 -9.17 17.72
CA GLY A 40 -6.61 -10.05 17.02
C GLY A 40 -7.03 -10.40 15.60
N GLU A 41 -8.13 -9.84 15.10
CA GLU A 41 -8.65 -10.12 13.76
C GLU A 41 -7.97 -9.27 12.67
N PRO A 42 -7.85 -9.74 11.42
CA PRO A 42 -7.31 -8.93 10.33
C PRO A 42 -8.19 -7.72 9.98
N LEU A 43 -7.58 -6.53 9.93
CA LEU A 43 -8.23 -5.30 9.45
C LEU A 43 -8.11 -5.12 7.94
N MET A 44 -6.92 -5.38 7.41
CA MET A 44 -6.59 -5.22 6.00
C MET A 44 -5.33 -5.99 5.63
N ARG A 45 -5.05 -6.06 4.33
CA ARG A 45 -3.84 -6.65 3.77
C ARG A 45 -2.98 -5.56 3.14
N CYS A 46 -1.69 -5.54 3.47
CA CYS A 46 -0.74 -4.52 3.02
C CYS A 46 0.39 -5.15 2.23
N ALA A 47 0.76 -4.55 1.10
CA ALA A 47 1.93 -4.95 0.33
C ALA A 47 3.22 -4.72 1.15
N MET A 48 4.11 -5.72 1.16
CA MET A 48 5.42 -5.63 1.77
C MET A 48 6.48 -5.44 0.68
N ALA A 49 7.03 -4.22 0.59
CA ALA A 49 8.10 -3.92 -0.35
C ALA A 49 9.38 -4.69 -0.02
N ASN A 50 10.02 -5.25 -1.04
CA ASN A 50 11.34 -5.86 -0.95
C ASN A 50 12.45 -4.92 -1.48
N ALA A 51 13.71 -5.37 -1.43
CA ALA A 51 14.85 -4.56 -1.87
C ALA A 51 14.78 -4.13 -3.35
N ALA A 52 14.22 -4.97 -4.23
CA ALA A 52 14.06 -4.64 -5.65
C ALA A 52 12.98 -3.56 -5.84
N ASP A 53 11.88 -3.64 -5.10
CA ASP A 53 10.82 -2.62 -5.12
C ASP A 53 11.38 -1.24 -4.71
N ILE A 54 12.19 -1.21 -3.66
CA ILE A 54 12.86 0.02 -3.19
C ILE A 54 13.81 0.56 -4.26
N ALA A 55 14.62 -0.30 -4.88
CA ALA A 55 15.55 0.14 -5.94
C ALA A 55 14.81 0.76 -7.14
N ILE A 56 13.68 0.18 -7.55
CA ILE A 56 12.84 0.71 -8.62
C ILE A 56 12.24 2.07 -8.24
N ALA A 57 11.70 2.19 -7.02
CA ALA A 57 11.13 3.43 -6.53
C ALA A 57 12.18 4.56 -6.48
N CYS A 58 13.37 4.28 -5.94
CA CYS A 58 14.48 5.24 -5.91
C CYS A 58 14.90 5.70 -7.31
N ARG A 59 15.03 4.76 -8.26
CA ARG A 59 15.35 5.09 -9.65
C ARG A 59 14.29 5.97 -10.30
N SER A 60 13.02 5.64 -10.07
CA SER A 60 11.88 6.39 -10.62
C SER A 60 11.85 7.82 -10.07
N ALA A 61 12.06 7.98 -8.77
CA ALA A 61 12.14 9.29 -8.12
C ALA A 61 13.31 10.13 -8.65
N ALA A 62 14.49 9.53 -8.81
CA ALA A 62 15.66 10.22 -9.35
C ALA A 62 15.45 10.72 -10.79
N LEU A 63 14.74 9.95 -11.63
CA LEU A 63 14.41 10.35 -13.00
C LEU A 63 13.34 11.45 -13.08
N ALA A 64 12.44 11.50 -12.09
CA ALA A 64 11.37 12.50 -12.05
C ALA A 64 11.80 13.83 -11.41
N GLN A 65 12.89 13.83 -10.62
CA GLN A 65 13.38 15.01 -9.93
C GLN A 65 14.10 15.96 -10.91
N PRO A 66 13.72 17.25 -10.96
CA PRO A 66 14.44 18.24 -11.78
C PRO A 66 15.90 18.41 -11.35
N ALA A 67 16.79 18.79 -12.27
CA ALA A 67 18.20 19.06 -12.00
C ALA A 67 18.43 20.23 -11.02
#